data_AF-A0A0K0EZX3-F1
#
_entry.id   AF-A0A0K0EZX3-F1
#
_cell.length_a   1.000
_cell.length_b   1.000
_cell.length_c   1.000
_cell.angle_alpha   90.00
_cell.angle_beta   90.00
_cell.angle_gamma   90.00
#
_symmetry.space_group_name_H-M   'P 1'
#
loop_
_entity.id
_entity.type
_entity.pdbx_description
1 polymer ?
#
loop_
_entity_poly.entity_id
_entity_poly.type
_entity_poly.pdbx_seq_one_letter_code
_entity_poly.pdbx_strand_id
1 'polypeptide(L)'
;MGKPKSEEKTDKTSKKKFNYFEKKFAHKKRKKVTAAVNEFKNAQETYKRLKKQQEDERERKRKEAEERKEKMDQYNKIKKDMNNALRKRTKKGQPNLGAQVEVLLKKIERKNEK
;
A
#
# COMPACT_ATOMS: atom_id res chain seq x y z
N MET A 1 73.74 -21.88 48.59
CA MET A 1 72.39 -22.42 48.35
C MET A 1 71.55 -21.36 47.63
N GLY A 2 71.35 -21.50 46.32
CA GLY A 2 70.56 -20.55 45.53
C GLY A 2 69.11 -21.04 45.38
N LYS A 3 68.13 -20.17 45.66
CA LYS A 3 66.71 -20.42 45.35
C LYS A 3 66.26 -19.53 44.18
N PRO A 4 65.47 -20.04 43.22
CA PRO A 4 65.22 -19.36 41.95
C PRO A 4 64.06 -18.35 42.06
N LYS A 5 64.26 -17.18 41.43
CA LYS A 5 63.23 -16.19 41.12
C LYS A 5 62.45 -16.64 39.88
N SER A 6 61.26 -17.22 40.00
CA SER A 6 60.49 -17.62 38.81
C SER A 6 58.96 -17.47 38.85
N GLU A 7 58.37 -16.82 39.85
CA GLU A 7 56.89 -16.82 39.98
C GLU A 7 56.16 -15.52 39.60
N GLU A 8 56.83 -14.39 39.38
CA GLU A 8 56.13 -13.11 39.13
C GLU A 8 55.72 -12.84 37.66
N LYS A 9 56.10 -13.67 36.68
CA LYS A 9 55.88 -13.40 35.24
C LYS A 9 54.59 -14.00 34.65
N THR A 10 53.96 -14.97 35.32
CA THR A 10 52.80 -15.72 34.81
C THR A 10 51.46 -14.96 35.01
N ASP A 11 51.32 -14.19 36.10
CA ASP A 11 50.08 -13.46 36.40
C ASP A 11 49.86 -12.20 35.55
N LYS A 12 50.94 -11.54 35.11
CA LYS A 12 50.82 -10.36 34.25
C LYS A 12 50.41 -10.75 32.82
N THR A 13 50.83 -11.92 32.35
CA THR A 13 50.47 -12.41 31.01
C THR A 13 49.05 -12.98 30.97
N SER A 14 48.56 -13.60 32.05
CA SER A 14 47.17 -14.05 32.17
C SER A 14 46.18 -12.88 32.21
N LYS A 15 46.44 -11.85 33.02
CA LYS A 15 45.62 -10.61 33.09
C LYS A 15 45.61 -9.82 31.77
N LYS A 16 46.72 -9.82 31.01
CA LYS A 16 46.84 -9.17 29.69
C LYS A 16 46.06 -9.93 28.61
N LYS A 17 46.08 -11.28 28.66
CA LYS A 17 45.28 -12.14 27.76
C LYS A 17 43.77 -12.03 28.07
N PHE A 18 43.37 -12.00 29.35
CA PHE A 18 41.98 -11.83 29.76
C PHE A 18 41.37 -10.52 29.24
N ASN A 19 42.12 -9.41 29.38
CA ASN A 19 41.77 -8.10 28.83
C ASN A 19 41.63 -8.06 27.30
N TYR A 20 42.42 -8.86 26.57
CA TYR A 20 42.35 -8.90 25.10
C TYR A 20 41.07 -9.60 24.62
N PHE A 21 40.71 -10.72 25.25
CA PHE A 21 39.48 -11.45 24.90
C PHE A 21 38.23 -10.61 25.22
N GLU A 22 38.12 -10.01 26.40
CA GLU A 22 36.99 -9.14 26.74
C GLU A 22 36.84 -7.97 25.78
N LYS A 23 37.94 -7.28 25.43
CA LYS A 23 37.92 -6.16 24.46
C LYS A 23 37.53 -6.62 23.06
N LYS A 24 38.04 -7.78 22.59
CA LYS A 24 37.72 -8.33 21.27
C LYS A 24 36.26 -8.78 21.17
N PHE A 25 35.71 -9.40 22.22
CA PHE A 25 34.30 -9.80 22.26
C PHE A 25 33.36 -8.61 22.49
N ALA A 26 33.77 -7.57 23.24
CA ALA A 26 33.00 -6.34 23.39
C ALA A 26 32.82 -5.61 22.04
N HIS A 27 33.87 -5.55 21.21
CA HIS A 27 33.77 -4.99 19.87
C HIS A 27 32.84 -5.81 18.96
N LYS A 28 32.89 -7.15 19.03
CA LYS A 28 31.95 -8.03 18.31
C LYS A 28 30.50 -7.83 18.77
N LYS A 29 30.26 -7.65 20.07
CA LYS A 29 28.93 -7.33 20.63
C LYS A 29 28.45 -5.96 20.16
N ARG A 30 29.29 -4.92 20.21
CA ARG A 30 28.95 -3.57 19.72
C ARG A 30 28.56 -3.58 18.24
N LYS A 31 29.36 -4.26 17.39
CA LYS A 31 29.05 -4.42 15.96
C LYS A 31 27.70 -5.09 15.70
N LYS A 32 27.35 -6.11 16.49
CA LYS A 32 26.04 -6.78 16.40
C LYS A 32 24.89 -5.85 16.80
N VAL A 33 25.06 -5.10 17.89
CA VAL A 33 24.04 -4.14 18.35
C VAL A 33 23.84 -3.02 17.32
N THR A 34 24.91 -2.46 16.77
CA THR A 34 24.80 -1.44 15.72
C THR A 34 24.16 -1.98 14.45
N ALA A 35 24.45 -3.23 14.06
CA ALA A 35 23.80 -3.87 12.93
C ALA A 35 22.29 -4.04 13.17
N ALA A 36 21.89 -4.54 14.34
CA ALA A 36 20.48 -4.70 14.69
C ALA A 36 19.72 -3.36 14.74
N VAL A 37 20.34 -2.30 15.27
CA VAL A 37 19.75 -0.95 15.28
C VAL A 37 19.57 -0.42 13.86
N ASN A 38 20.55 -0.61 12.97
CA ASN A 38 20.44 -0.18 11.59
C ASN A 38 19.38 -0.99 10.83
N GLU A 39 19.30 -2.29 11.05
CA GLU A 39 18.27 -3.15 10.48
C GLU A 39 16.88 -2.74 10.95
N PHE A 40 16.71 -2.45 12.23
CA PHE A 40 15.45 -1.95 12.78
C PHE A 40 15.03 -0.62 12.15
N LYS A 41 15.98 0.33 11.99
CA LYS A 41 15.72 1.61 11.30
C LYS A 41 15.29 1.39 9.85
N ASN A 42 16.00 0.53 9.12
CA ASN A 42 15.67 0.18 7.74
C ASN A 42 14.29 -0.47 7.63
N ALA A 43 13.95 -1.38 8.55
CA ALA A 43 12.63 -2.01 8.62
C ALA A 43 11.53 -0.99 8.91
N GLN A 44 11.76 -0.06 9.84
CA GLN A 44 10.81 1.01 10.17
C GLN A 44 10.58 1.96 8.99
N GLU A 45 11.64 2.33 8.26
CA GLU A 45 11.51 3.12 7.03
C GLU A 45 10.76 2.37 5.93
N THR A 46 11.06 1.08 5.76
CA THR A 46 10.40 0.23 4.77
C THR A 46 8.90 0.11 5.08
N TYR A 47 8.56 -0.11 6.34
CA TYR A 47 7.16 -0.14 6.80
C TYR A 47 6.43 1.17 6.49
N LYS A 48 7.05 2.32 6.79
CA LYS A 48 6.46 3.64 6.48
C LYS A 48 6.23 3.81 4.97
N ARG A 49 7.17 3.39 4.13
CA ARG A 49 7.04 3.45 2.67
C ARG A 49 5.89 2.55 2.17
N LEU A 50 5.84 1.31 2.64
CA LEU A 50 4.78 0.36 2.27
C LEU A 50 3.40 0.83 2.73
N LYS A 51 3.30 1.37 3.94
CA LYS A 51 2.03 1.91 4.45
C LYS A 51 1.53 3.06 3.58
N LYS A 52 2.42 3.99 3.21
CA LYS A 52 2.08 5.09 2.29
C LYS A 52 1.63 4.57 0.92
N GLN A 53 2.36 3.61 0.34
CA GLN A 53 1.97 3.00 -0.94
C GLN A 53 0.60 2.33 -0.87
N GLN A 54 0.28 1.62 0.22
CA GLN A 54 -1.03 1.00 0.41
C GLN A 54 -2.15 2.03 0.53
N GLU A 55 -1.90 3.16 1.21
CA GLU A 55 -2.86 4.26 1.32
C GLU A 55 -3.11 4.90 -0.05
N ASP A 56 -2.05 5.20 -0.81
CA ASP A 56 -2.14 5.75 -2.17
C ASP A 56 -2.87 4.79 -3.13
N GLU A 57 -2.57 3.48 -3.07
CA GLU A 57 -3.23 2.47 -3.91
C GLU A 57 -4.72 2.32 -3.54
N ARG A 58 -5.05 2.37 -2.25
CA ARG A 58 -6.44 2.32 -1.79
C ARG A 58 -7.21 3.54 -2.28
N GLU A 59 -6.61 4.73 -2.24
CA GLU A 59 -7.23 5.95 -2.74
C GLU A 59 -7.47 5.87 -4.26
N ARG A 60 -6.48 5.41 -5.03
CA ARG A 60 -6.63 5.20 -6.48
C ARG A 60 -7.76 4.22 -6.79
N LYS A 61 -7.77 3.06 -6.12
CA LYS A 61 -8.85 2.07 -6.28
C LYS A 61 -10.22 2.61 -5.93
N ARG A 62 -10.33 3.47 -4.91
CA ARG A 62 -11.60 4.14 -4.57
C ARG A 62 -12.06 5.07 -5.68
N LYS A 63 -11.17 5.93 -6.20
CA LYS A 63 -11.49 6.83 -7.31
C LYS A 63 -11.92 6.06 -8.56
N GLU A 64 -11.17 5.03 -8.94
CA GLU A 64 -11.54 4.17 -10.08
C GLU A 64 -12.89 3.47 -9.89
N ALA A 65 -13.18 3.00 -8.67
CA ALA A 65 -14.46 2.39 -8.34
C ALA A 65 -15.62 3.40 -8.39
N GLU A 66 -15.41 4.62 -7.91
CA GLU A 66 -16.37 5.73 -7.99
C GLU A 66 -16.65 6.11 -9.44
N GLU A 67 -15.62 6.35 -10.25
CA GLU A 67 -15.78 6.65 -11.69
C GLU A 67 -16.52 5.53 -12.44
N ARG A 68 -16.18 4.27 -12.13
CA ARG A 68 -16.86 3.11 -12.71
C ARG A 68 -18.32 3.07 -12.30
N LYS A 69 -18.62 3.33 -11.01
CA LYS A 69 -19.99 3.37 -10.50
C LYS A 69 -20.78 4.48 -11.16
N GLU A 70 -20.23 5.68 -11.29
CA GLU A 70 -20.89 6.81 -11.95
C GLU A 70 -21.22 6.49 -13.43
N LYS A 71 -20.28 5.92 -14.18
CA LYS A 71 -20.52 5.49 -15.57
C LYS A 71 -21.63 4.44 -15.66
N MET A 72 -21.64 3.48 -14.73
CA MET A 72 -22.68 2.44 -14.66
C MET A 72 -24.04 3.02 -14.27
N ASP A 73 -24.09 3.97 -13.32
CA ASP A 73 -25.32 4.62 -12.89
C ASP A 73 -25.93 5.46 -14.02
N GLN A 74 -25.10 6.19 -14.77
CA GLN A 74 -25.52 6.90 -15.97
C GLN A 74 -26.09 5.96 -17.04
N TYR A 75 -25.41 4.84 -17.32
CA TYR A 75 -25.89 3.82 -18.25
C TYR A 75 -27.23 3.22 -17.80
N ASN A 76 -27.34 2.86 -16.52
CA ASN A 76 -28.53 2.28 -15.94
C ASN A 76 -29.71 3.25 -15.98
N LYS A 77 -29.48 4.55 -15.73
CA LYS A 77 -30.49 5.60 -15.85
C LYS A 77 -31.03 5.69 -17.28
N ILE A 78 -30.15 5.73 -18.28
CA ILE A 78 -30.54 5.74 -19.71
C ILE A 78 -31.38 4.51 -20.04
N LYS A 79 -30.92 3.33 -19.63
CA LYS A 79 -31.62 2.07 -19.89
C LYS A 79 -33.02 2.07 -19.26
N LYS A 80 -33.14 2.58 -18.03
CA LYS A 80 -34.42 2.72 -17.32
C LYS A 80 -35.36 3.68 -18.05
N ASP A 81 -34.88 4.84 -18.47
CA ASP A 81 -35.67 5.83 -19.20
C ASP A 81 -36.18 5.27 -20.55
N MET A 82 -35.31 4.56 -21.27
CA MET A 82 -35.69 3.86 -22.50
C MET A 82 -36.75 2.79 -22.27
N ASN A 83 -36.56 1.93 -21.26
CA ASN A 83 -37.55 0.91 -20.91
C ASN A 83 -38.90 1.53 -20.51
N ASN A 84 -38.87 2.64 -19.77
CA ASN A 84 -40.08 3.38 -19.41
C ASN A 84 -40.79 3.93 -20.65
N ALA A 85 -40.06 4.53 -21.59
CA ALA A 85 -40.63 5.03 -22.84
C ALA A 85 -41.24 3.91 -23.70
N LEU A 86 -40.57 2.77 -23.82
CA LEU A 86 -41.07 1.60 -24.55
C LEU A 86 -42.33 0.99 -23.91
N ARG A 87 -42.47 1.08 -22.58
CA ARG A 87 -43.66 0.63 -21.85
C ARG A 87 -44.84 1.59 -21.97
N LYS A 88 -44.61 2.88 -22.27
CA LYS A 88 -45.70 3.86 -22.42
C LYS A 88 -46.55 3.52 -23.63
N ARG A 89 -47.86 3.46 -23.39
CA ARG A 89 -48.89 3.24 -24.42
C ARG A 89 -49.84 4.43 -24.47
N THR A 90 -50.45 4.65 -25.63
CA THR A 90 -51.52 5.64 -25.81
C THR A 90 -52.82 5.13 -25.18
N LYS A 91 -53.85 5.97 -25.09
CA LYS A 91 -55.19 5.56 -24.59
C LYS A 91 -55.77 4.36 -25.34
N LYS A 92 -55.40 4.18 -26.61
CA LYS A 92 -55.80 3.05 -27.47
C LYS A 92 -54.88 1.83 -27.35
N GLY A 93 -53.93 1.83 -26.40
CA GLY A 93 -53.02 0.71 -26.15
C GLY A 93 -51.83 0.59 -27.12
N GLN A 94 -51.71 1.48 -28.10
CA GLN A 94 -50.58 1.49 -29.04
C GLN A 94 -49.30 2.01 -28.39
N PRO A 95 -48.10 1.61 -28.85
CA PRO A 95 -46.84 2.20 -28.39
C PRO A 95 -46.82 3.72 -28.55
N ASN A 96 -46.35 4.44 -27.53
CA ASN A 96 -46.22 5.89 -27.60
C ASN A 96 -44.92 6.28 -28.34
N LEU A 97 -45.01 6.56 -29.64
CA LEU A 97 -43.87 6.95 -30.47
C LEU A 97 -43.19 8.23 -29.98
N GLY A 98 -43.96 9.23 -29.52
CA GLY A 98 -43.39 10.49 -29.01
C GLY A 98 -42.46 10.27 -27.81
N ALA A 99 -42.85 9.39 -26.88
CA ALA A 99 -42.01 9.02 -25.75
C ALA A 99 -40.70 8.31 -26.18
N GLN A 100 -40.75 7.51 -27.24
CA GLN A 100 -39.57 6.80 -27.78
C GLN A 100 -38.63 7.78 -28.50
N VAL A 101 -39.18 8.71 -29.27
CA VAL A 101 -38.42 9.77 -29.95
C VAL A 101 -37.69 10.65 -28.94
N GLU A 102 -38.33 11.03 -27.83
CA GLU A 102 -37.69 11.85 -26.78
C GLU A 102 -36.43 11.18 -26.20
N VAL A 103 -36.48 9.86 -25.96
CA VAL A 103 -35.30 9.10 -25.49
C VAL A 103 -34.21 9.03 -26.57
N LEU A 104 -34.60 8.91 -27.84
CA LEU A 104 -33.65 8.88 -28.95
C LEU A 104 -32.93 10.22 -29.11
N LEU A 105 -33.65 11.34 -29.02
CA LEU A 105 -33.09 12.68 -29.06
C LEU A 105 -32.08 12.89 -27.93
N LYS A 106 -32.45 12.55 -26.69
CA LYS A 106 -31.54 12.59 -25.53
C LYS A 106 -30.28 11.74 -25.72
N LYS A 107 -30.38 10.62 -26.47
CA LYS A 107 -29.22 9.77 -26.78
C LYS A 107 -28.31 10.41 -27.84
N ILE A 108 -28.87 11.16 -28.78
CA ILE A 108 -28.11 11.90 -29.80
C ILE A 108 -27.41 13.11 -29.18
N GLU A 109 -28.11 13.90 -28.37
CA GLU A 109 -27.53 15.05 -27.65
C GLU A 109 -26.29 14.63 -26.83
N ARG A 110 -26.41 13.57 -26.03
CA ARG A 110 -25.28 13.03 -25.25
C ARG A 110 -24.12 12.47 -26.09
N LYS A 111 -24.36 12.07 -27.34
CA LYS A 111 -23.30 11.65 -28.26
C LYS A 111 -22.55 12.87 -28.82
N ASN A 112 -23.22 14.00 -28.95
CA ASN A 112 -22.65 15.24 -29.47
C ASN A 112 -21.96 16.06 -28.37
N GLU A 113 -22.32 15.87 -27.09
CA GLU A 113 -21.67 16.47 -25.91
C GLU A 113 -20.34 15.82 -25.51
N LYS A 114 -20.02 14.65 -26.08
CA LYS A 114 -18.77 13.91 -25.84
C LYS A 114 -17.78 14.14 -26.96
#